data_AF-A0A382TBR8-F1
#
_entry.id   AF-A0A382TBR8-F1
#
_cell.length_a   1.000
_cell.length_b   1.000
_cell.length_c   1.000
_cell.angle_alpha   90.00
_cell.angle_beta   90.00
_cell.angle_gamma   90.00
#
_symmetry.space_group_name_H-M   'P 1'
#
loop_
_entity.id
_entity.type
_entity.pdbx_description
1 polymer ?
#
loop_
_entity_poly.entity_id
_entity_poly.type
_entity_poly.pdbx_seq_one_letter_code
_entity_poly.pdbx_strand_id
1 'polypeptide(L)'
;MVNLPDDMLGLSSAAFKQMIENLDPGKGIYDLQWKGHRYELSIYTIPISALRYNLRNVRVKPWLGQYITENDLAEDYWVTVDEEAKSTQRIINGFLTKNPDRKDALKFFKRGEKQSINEPLICTPSGKVINGNQRLCVYRELYTLDKGKYSHLEHAYVAILPNEGSFSDERKFESACQLEGLEGVMFDWVQQGLQDEEDSGGGETAEQIAQRSNRTA
;
A
#
# COMPACT_ATOMS: atom_id res chain seq x y z
N MET A 1 10.18 0.83 -18.07
CA MET A 1 9.94 0.42 -16.68
C MET A 1 11.28 0.55 -15.96
N VAL A 2 11.34 1.27 -14.84
CA VAL A 2 12.60 1.40 -14.08
C VAL A 2 12.84 0.09 -13.32
N ASN A 3 14.01 -0.52 -13.50
CA ASN A 3 14.37 -1.72 -12.76
C ASN A 3 14.85 -1.30 -11.36
N LEU A 4 14.06 -1.58 -10.32
CA LEU A 4 14.45 -1.25 -8.95
C LEU A 4 15.52 -2.23 -8.45
N PRO A 5 16.58 -1.76 -7.78
CA PRO A 5 17.53 -2.65 -7.12
C PRO A 5 16.88 -3.35 -5.91
N ASP A 6 17.42 -4.50 -5.50
CA ASP A 6 16.82 -5.33 -4.43
C ASP A 6 16.77 -4.63 -3.07
N ASP A 7 17.74 -3.76 -2.79
CA ASP A 7 17.78 -2.93 -1.59
C ASP A 7 16.61 -1.94 -1.50
N MET A 8 15.94 -1.62 -2.63
CA MET A 8 14.76 -0.76 -2.67
C MET A 8 13.44 -1.51 -2.48
N LEU A 9 13.45 -2.83 -2.29
CA LEU A 9 12.25 -3.66 -2.18
C LEU A 9 11.90 -4.03 -0.72
N GLY A 10 12.28 -3.19 0.25
CA GLY A 10 11.84 -3.33 1.65
C GLY A 10 12.75 -4.17 2.54
N LEU A 11 12.85 -3.85 3.82
CA LEU A 11 13.54 -4.71 4.80
C LEU A 11 12.69 -5.95 5.11
N SER A 12 13.25 -6.96 5.78
CA SER A 12 12.44 -8.03 6.39
C SER A 12 11.64 -7.48 7.59
N SER A 13 10.61 -8.21 8.03
CA SER A 13 9.85 -7.83 9.23
C SER A 13 10.73 -7.60 10.45
N ALA A 14 11.70 -8.50 10.68
CA ALA A 14 12.60 -8.40 11.83
C ALA A 14 13.50 -7.16 11.74
N ALA A 15 14.09 -6.90 10.56
CA ALA A 15 14.96 -5.74 10.36
C ALA A 15 14.19 -4.42 10.43
N PHE A 16 12.96 -4.38 9.92
CA PHE A 16 12.10 -3.20 10.04
C PHE A 16 11.73 -2.93 11.49
N LYS A 17 11.35 -3.95 12.27
CA LYS A 17 11.04 -3.82 13.70
C LYS A 17 12.22 -3.24 14.49
N GLN A 18 13.44 -3.74 14.24
CA GLN A 18 14.64 -3.20 14.86
C GLN A 18 14.92 -1.75 14.44
N MET A 19 14.64 -1.39 13.19
CA MET A 19 14.80 -0.01 12.71
C MET A 19 13.84 0.94 13.43
N ILE A 20 12.57 0.55 13.62
CA ILE A 20 11.57 1.45 14.21
C ILE A 20 11.80 1.72 15.70
N GLU A 21 12.47 0.83 16.42
CA GLU A 21 12.88 1.04 17.83
C GLU A 21 13.85 2.22 18.00
N ASN A 22 14.58 2.57 16.94
CA ASN A 22 15.61 3.61 16.94
C ASN A 22 15.19 4.88 16.18
N LEU A 23 13.89 5.03 15.88
CA LEU A 23 13.42 6.20 15.15
C LEU A 23 13.41 7.45 16.03
N ASP A 24 13.77 8.56 15.40
CA ASP A 24 13.57 9.88 15.97
C ASP A 24 12.07 10.13 16.27
N PRO A 25 11.76 11.03 17.22
CA PRO A 25 10.40 11.43 17.51
C PRO A 25 9.63 11.84 16.25
N GLY A 26 8.36 11.43 16.18
CA GLY A 26 7.49 11.69 15.04
C GLY A 26 7.41 13.19 14.68
N LYS A 27 7.32 13.48 13.38
CA LYS A 27 7.19 14.82 12.80
C LYS A 27 5.79 15.40 12.92
N GLY A 28 4.81 14.62 13.36
CA GLY A 28 3.41 15.00 13.48
C GLY A 28 2.55 13.87 14.01
N ILE A 29 1.24 14.10 14.08
CA ILE A 29 0.22 13.15 14.51
C ILE A 29 -0.74 12.93 13.34
N TYR A 30 -1.11 11.68 13.12
CA TYR A 30 -2.11 11.26 12.15
C TYR A 30 -3.23 10.50 12.85
N ASP A 31 -4.43 11.04 12.78
CA ASP A 31 -5.62 10.44 13.36
C ASP A 31 -6.20 9.42 12.39
N LEU A 32 -6.48 8.21 12.89
CA LEU A 32 -7.19 7.20 12.12
C LEU A 32 -8.04 6.28 13.00
N GLN A 33 -8.95 5.54 12.35
CA GLN A 33 -9.66 4.45 12.99
C GLN A 33 -9.04 3.10 12.62
N TRP A 34 -8.66 2.30 13.61
CA TRP A 34 -8.10 0.95 13.43
C TRP A 34 -8.81 -0.02 14.38
N LYS A 35 -9.34 -1.13 13.83
CA LYS A 35 -10.09 -2.15 14.60
C LYS A 35 -11.23 -1.56 15.44
N GLY A 36 -11.91 -0.54 14.91
CA GLY A 36 -13.01 0.16 15.59
C GLY A 36 -12.57 1.20 16.63
N HIS A 37 -11.28 1.30 16.95
CA HIS A 37 -10.74 2.27 17.90
C HIS A 37 -10.07 3.43 17.17
N ARG A 38 -10.21 4.64 17.71
CA ARG A 38 -9.48 5.82 17.22
C ARG A 38 -8.06 5.83 17.80
N TYR A 39 -7.08 6.08 16.95
CA TYR A 39 -5.68 6.20 17.32
C TYR A 39 -5.09 7.52 16.81
N GLU A 40 -4.23 8.11 17.63
CA GLU A 40 -3.36 9.23 17.29
C GLU A 40 -1.96 8.65 17.02
N LEU A 41 -1.59 8.49 15.76
CA LEU A 41 -0.34 7.85 15.38
C LEU A 41 0.75 8.88 15.10
N SER A 42 1.94 8.66 15.66
CA SER A 42 3.10 9.46 15.28
C SER A 42 3.51 9.21 13.82
N ILE A 43 3.84 10.30 13.12
CA ILE A 43 4.31 10.25 11.73
C ILE A 43 5.83 10.26 11.71
N TYR A 44 6.44 9.22 11.17
CA TYR A 44 7.88 9.08 11.09
C TYR A 44 8.41 9.39 9.69
N THR A 45 9.70 9.71 9.58
CA THR A 45 10.41 9.80 8.30
C THR A 45 11.17 8.50 8.08
N ILE A 46 10.69 7.69 7.14
CA ILE A 46 11.20 6.32 6.91
C ILE A 46 11.83 6.23 5.52
N PRO A 47 13.02 5.62 5.35
CA PRO A 47 13.58 5.36 4.03
C PRO A 47 12.61 4.54 3.17
N ILE A 48 12.39 4.96 1.92
CA ILE A 48 11.49 4.22 1.01
C ILE A 48 12.00 2.81 0.70
N SER A 49 13.30 2.58 0.88
CA SER A 49 13.94 1.27 0.77
C SER A 49 13.54 0.31 1.89
N ALA A 50 13.05 0.81 3.03
CA ALA A 50 12.71 -0.01 4.19
C ALA A 50 11.30 -0.63 4.14
N LEU A 51 10.38 0.01 3.41
CA LEU A 51 8.96 -0.38 3.36
C LEU A 51 8.71 -1.58 2.43
N ARG A 52 7.70 -2.39 2.69
CA ARG A 52 7.27 -3.47 1.77
C ARG A 52 5.90 -3.16 1.19
N TYR A 53 5.67 -3.55 -0.07
CA TYR A 53 4.34 -3.53 -0.65
C TYR A 53 3.47 -4.62 -0.02
N ASN A 54 2.16 -4.37 0.01
CA ASN A 54 1.18 -5.36 0.43
C ASN A 54 0.69 -6.16 -0.79
N LEU A 55 0.97 -7.48 -0.82
CA LEU A 55 0.51 -8.39 -1.87
C LEU A 55 -1.01 -8.41 -1.99
N ARG A 56 -1.69 -8.21 -0.86
CA ARG A 56 -3.15 -8.28 -0.74
C ARG A 56 -3.87 -6.97 -1.02
N ASN A 57 -3.13 -5.92 -1.42
CA ASN A 57 -3.74 -4.65 -1.78
C ASN A 57 -4.73 -4.83 -2.95
N VAL A 58 -5.89 -4.17 -2.90
CA VAL A 58 -6.93 -4.34 -3.93
C VAL A 58 -6.43 -4.01 -5.35
N ARG A 59 -5.48 -3.08 -5.47
CA ARG A 59 -4.90 -2.65 -6.76
C ARG A 59 -3.93 -3.66 -7.36
N VAL A 60 -3.52 -4.65 -6.58
CA VAL A 60 -2.63 -5.75 -6.97
C VAL A 60 -3.45 -6.96 -7.40
N LYS A 61 -4.61 -7.21 -6.80
CA LYS A 61 -5.42 -8.42 -7.01
C LYS A 61 -5.73 -8.77 -8.47
N PRO A 62 -6.18 -7.84 -9.35
CA PRO A 62 -6.47 -8.20 -10.74
C PRO A 62 -5.27 -8.82 -11.46
N TRP A 63 -4.06 -8.40 -11.07
CA TRP A 63 -2.82 -8.88 -11.65
C TRP A 63 -2.38 -10.24 -11.11
N LEU A 64 -2.83 -10.63 -9.91
CA LEU A 64 -2.47 -11.92 -9.30
C LEU A 64 -3.02 -13.09 -10.11
N GLY A 65 -4.31 -13.03 -10.47
CA GLY A 65 -4.96 -14.05 -11.31
C GLY A 65 -4.39 -14.06 -12.72
N GLN A 66 -4.15 -12.88 -13.32
CA GLN A 66 -3.49 -12.78 -14.61
C GLN A 66 -2.10 -13.44 -14.58
N TYR A 67 -1.30 -13.19 -13.54
CA TYR A 67 0.03 -13.76 -13.40
C TYR A 67 0.00 -15.28 -13.26
N ILE A 68 -0.96 -15.85 -12.53
CA ILE A 68 -1.15 -17.30 -12.45
C ILE A 68 -1.36 -17.89 -13.85
N THR A 69 -2.32 -17.33 -14.60
CA THR A 69 -2.67 -17.81 -15.95
C THR A 69 -1.52 -17.64 -16.94
N GLU A 70 -0.83 -16.49 -16.94
CA GLU A 70 0.25 -16.21 -17.88
C GLU A 70 1.51 -17.05 -17.64
N ASN A 71 1.70 -17.56 -16.42
CA ASN A 71 2.90 -18.33 -16.03
C ASN A 71 2.59 -19.80 -15.74
N ASP A 72 1.37 -20.27 -16.04
CA ASP A 72 0.93 -21.67 -15.83
C ASP A 72 1.19 -22.16 -14.39
N LEU A 73 0.79 -21.34 -13.42
CA LEU A 73 0.98 -21.61 -11.99
C LEU A 73 -0.28 -22.26 -11.39
N ALA A 74 -0.13 -22.88 -10.21
CA ALA A 74 -1.26 -23.39 -9.45
C ALA A 74 -2.19 -22.25 -8.96
N GLU A 75 -3.49 -22.51 -8.86
CA GLU A 75 -4.49 -21.52 -8.41
C GLU A 75 -4.17 -20.96 -7.01
N ASP A 76 -3.58 -21.77 -6.15
CA ASP A 76 -3.20 -21.42 -4.77
C ASP A 76 -1.76 -20.88 -4.65
N TYR A 77 -1.08 -20.59 -5.76
CA TYR A 77 0.31 -20.10 -5.78
C TYR A 77 0.53 -18.97 -4.77
N TRP A 78 -0.33 -17.96 -4.76
CA TRP A 78 -0.20 -16.79 -3.87
C TRP A 78 -0.56 -17.07 -2.39
N VAL A 79 -1.01 -18.26 -2.03
CA VAL A 79 -1.30 -18.64 -0.64
C VAL A 79 -0.02 -18.99 0.12
N THR A 80 0.98 -19.54 -0.57
CA THR A 80 2.17 -20.13 0.05
C THR A 80 3.46 -19.33 -0.18
N VAL A 81 3.41 -18.26 -0.99
CA VAL A 81 4.58 -17.43 -1.25
C VAL A 81 5.07 -16.68 -0.02
N ASP A 82 6.38 -16.49 0.05
CA ASP A 82 6.97 -15.52 0.96
C ASP A 82 6.71 -14.09 0.45
N GLU A 83 5.80 -13.37 1.13
CA GLU A 83 5.47 -11.97 0.80
C GLU A 83 6.63 -11.00 1.03
N GLU A 84 7.62 -11.36 1.85
CA GLU A 84 8.81 -10.54 2.13
C GLU A 84 9.93 -10.74 1.12
N ALA A 85 9.91 -11.87 0.39
CA ALA A 85 10.93 -12.18 -0.59
C ALA A 85 11.04 -11.09 -1.66
N LYS A 86 12.28 -10.74 -2.01
CA LYS A 86 12.59 -9.72 -3.01
C LYS A 86 11.99 -10.02 -4.37
N SER A 87 11.94 -11.30 -4.75
CA SER A 87 11.26 -11.77 -5.95
C SER A 87 9.76 -11.43 -5.93
N THR A 88 9.06 -11.71 -4.83
CA THR A 88 7.65 -11.38 -4.64
C THR A 88 7.41 -9.87 -4.69
N GLN A 89 8.20 -9.10 -3.94
CA GLN A 89 8.12 -7.63 -3.92
C GLN A 89 8.38 -7.00 -5.29
N ARG A 90 9.27 -7.60 -6.10
CA ARG A 90 9.55 -7.17 -7.48
C ARG A 90 8.36 -7.42 -8.40
N ILE A 91 7.70 -8.56 -8.26
CA ILE A 91 6.49 -8.88 -9.02
C ILE A 91 5.37 -7.87 -8.67
N ILE A 92 5.14 -7.62 -7.37
CA ILE A 92 4.16 -6.62 -6.90
C ILE A 92 4.49 -5.22 -7.45
N ASN A 93 5.77 -4.82 -7.43
CA ASN A 93 6.20 -3.55 -8.04
C ASN A 93 5.83 -3.46 -9.52
N GLY A 94 6.01 -4.56 -10.26
CA GLY A 94 5.64 -4.67 -11.67
C GLY A 94 4.14 -4.45 -11.89
N PHE A 95 3.29 -5.04 -11.04
CA PHE A 95 1.83 -4.84 -11.07
C PHE A 95 1.44 -3.39 -10.79
N LEU A 96 1.97 -2.82 -9.71
CA LEU A 96 1.71 -1.42 -9.34
C LEU A 96 2.17 -0.45 -10.44
N THR A 97 3.28 -0.77 -11.12
CA THR A 97 3.80 0.06 -12.22
C THR A 97 2.88 0.09 -13.44
N LYS A 98 2.14 -0.99 -13.69
CA LYS A 98 1.17 -1.08 -14.79
C LYS A 98 -0.19 -0.46 -14.43
N ASN A 99 -0.46 -0.19 -13.15
CA ASN A 99 -1.75 0.29 -12.71
C ASN A 99 -1.98 1.77 -13.13
N PRO A 100 -3.13 2.10 -13.76
CA PRO A 100 -3.43 3.44 -14.25
C PRO A 100 -3.57 4.49 -13.12
N ASP A 101 -3.98 4.10 -11.92
CA ASP A 101 -4.24 5.00 -10.78
C ASP A 101 -3.00 5.79 -10.35
N ARG A 102 -1.81 5.25 -10.63
CA ARG A 102 -0.56 5.91 -10.27
C ARG A 102 -0.26 7.14 -11.12
N LYS A 103 -0.96 7.36 -12.23
CA LYS A 103 -0.65 8.41 -13.22
C LYS A 103 -0.63 9.79 -12.60
N ASP A 104 -1.59 10.11 -11.73
CA ASP A 104 -1.71 11.45 -11.18
C ASP A 104 -0.67 11.70 -10.09
N ALA A 105 -0.42 10.73 -9.21
CA ALA A 105 0.72 10.76 -8.30
C ALA A 105 2.05 10.92 -9.07
N LEU A 106 2.26 10.14 -10.14
CA LEU A 106 3.46 10.22 -10.96
C LEU A 106 3.63 11.61 -11.60
N LYS A 107 2.56 12.19 -12.15
CA LYS A 107 2.59 13.55 -12.71
C LYS A 107 2.90 14.59 -11.63
N PHE A 108 2.27 14.48 -10.46
CA PHE A 108 2.46 15.38 -9.33
C PHE A 108 3.92 15.42 -8.89
N PHE A 109 4.49 14.26 -8.53
CA PHE A 109 5.87 14.21 -8.06
C PHE A 109 6.90 14.48 -9.18
N LYS A 110 6.58 14.19 -10.45
CA LYS A 110 7.45 14.57 -11.58
C LYS A 110 7.68 16.08 -11.71
N ARG A 111 6.71 16.90 -11.29
CA ARG A 111 6.81 18.37 -11.25
C ARG A 111 7.71 18.88 -10.11
N GLY A 112 8.17 18.01 -9.21
CA GLY A 112 8.98 18.38 -8.06
C GLY A 112 8.16 18.77 -6.82
N GLU A 113 6.86 18.46 -6.83
CA GLU A 113 6.00 18.64 -5.67
C GLU A 113 6.45 17.75 -4.51
N LYS A 114 6.30 18.25 -3.29
CA LYS A 114 6.73 17.54 -2.08
C LYS A 114 5.62 16.70 -1.49
N GLN A 115 6.01 15.70 -0.71
CA GLN A 115 5.09 14.91 0.09
C GLN A 115 4.41 15.79 1.15
N SER A 116 3.11 15.58 1.34
CA SER A 116 2.35 16.20 2.43
C SER A 116 2.48 15.34 3.68
N ILE A 117 2.82 15.97 4.82
CA ILE A 117 2.82 15.28 6.11
C ILE A 117 1.41 14.88 6.53
N ASN A 118 0.38 15.60 6.07
CA ASN A 118 -1.02 15.33 6.39
C ASN A 118 -1.58 14.12 5.62
N GLU A 119 -0.82 13.61 4.64
CA GLU A 119 -1.18 12.43 3.87
C GLU A 119 -0.04 11.41 3.94
N PRO A 120 0.31 10.88 5.13
CA PRO A 120 1.39 9.92 5.23
C PRO A 120 1.03 8.61 4.51
N LEU A 121 2.04 7.78 4.24
CA LEU A 121 1.82 6.35 4.00
C LEU A 121 1.43 5.69 5.33
N ILE A 122 0.73 4.57 5.26
CA ILE A 122 0.32 3.84 6.47
C ILE A 122 0.84 2.42 6.36
N CYS A 123 1.61 1.97 7.36
CA CYS A 123 2.16 0.63 7.40
C CYS A 123 1.90 -0.08 8.72
N THR A 124 2.01 -1.40 8.70
CA THR A 124 2.06 -2.23 9.91
C THR A 124 3.40 -2.04 10.66
N PRO A 125 3.51 -2.49 11.92
CA PRO A 125 4.78 -2.57 12.64
C PRO A 125 5.85 -3.42 11.95
N SER A 126 5.47 -4.35 11.06
CA SER A 126 6.41 -5.12 10.24
C SER A 126 6.93 -4.34 9.02
N GLY A 127 6.37 -3.18 8.70
CA GLY A 127 6.77 -2.36 7.54
C GLY A 127 6.02 -2.65 6.25
N LYS A 128 4.95 -3.45 6.30
CA LYS A 128 4.05 -3.69 5.16
C LYS A 128 3.11 -2.49 4.99
N VAL A 129 3.14 -1.86 3.82
CA VAL A 129 2.32 -0.69 3.52
C VAL A 129 0.90 -1.10 3.21
N ILE A 130 -0.05 -0.69 4.06
CA ILE A 130 -1.47 -0.95 3.85
C ILE A 130 -2.08 0.15 2.96
N ASN A 131 -1.75 1.42 3.23
CA ASN A 131 -2.22 2.55 2.43
C ASN A 131 -1.03 3.31 1.81
N GLY A 132 -1.16 3.61 0.51
CA GLY A 132 -0.17 4.38 -0.24
C GLY A 132 0.81 3.53 -1.06
N ASN A 133 0.51 2.25 -1.34
CA ASN A 133 1.33 1.39 -2.21
C ASN A 133 1.68 2.04 -3.56
N GLN A 134 0.71 2.70 -4.21
CA GLN A 134 0.94 3.41 -5.48
C GLN A 134 1.87 4.61 -5.33
N ARG A 135 1.75 5.38 -4.23
CA ARG A 135 2.64 6.51 -3.94
C ARG A 135 4.06 6.01 -3.67
N LEU A 136 4.22 4.96 -2.89
CA LEU A 136 5.52 4.31 -2.66
C LEU A 136 6.16 3.84 -3.98
N CYS A 137 5.37 3.24 -4.87
CA CYS A 137 5.85 2.83 -6.20
C CYS A 137 6.37 4.02 -7.01
N VAL A 138 5.65 5.14 -7.00
CA VAL A 138 6.08 6.38 -7.66
C VAL A 138 7.36 6.95 -7.02
N TYR A 139 7.46 6.97 -5.69
CA TYR A 139 8.66 7.46 -4.99
C TYR A 139 9.89 6.68 -5.41
N ARG A 140 9.80 5.34 -5.41
CA ARG A 140 10.89 4.46 -5.82
C ARG A 140 11.26 4.63 -7.28
N GLU A 141 10.28 4.74 -8.17
CA GLU A 141 10.54 4.94 -9.59
C GLU A 141 11.28 6.25 -9.85
N LEU A 142 10.81 7.36 -9.27
CA LEU A 142 11.40 8.68 -9.49
C LEU A 142 12.78 8.82 -8.83
N TYR A 143 12.92 8.39 -7.57
CA TYR A 143 14.20 8.41 -6.88
C TYR A 143 15.25 7.55 -7.60
N THR A 144 14.87 6.36 -8.08
CA THR A 144 15.79 5.48 -8.82
C THR A 144 16.14 6.05 -10.19
N LEU A 145 15.21 6.76 -10.84
CA LEU A 145 15.44 7.40 -12.13
C LEU A 145 16.47 8.54 -12.05
N ASP A 146 16.35 9.40 -11.04
CA ASP A 146 17.28 10.51 -10.80
C ASP A 146 17.33 10.86 -9.31
N LYS A 147 18.31 10.27 -8.61
CA LYS A 147 18.51 10.47 -7.16
C LYS A 147 18.79 11.92 -6.79
N GLY A 148 19.40 12.70 -7.68
CA GLY A 148 19.71 14.10 -7.43
C GLY A 148 18.45 14.96 -7.47
N LYS A 149 17.68 14.85 -8.57
CA LYS A 149 16.44 15.60 -8.75
C LYS A 149 15.36 15.21 -7.74
N TYR A 150 15.26 13.93 -7.41
CA TYR A 150 14.20 13.37 -6.57
C TYR A 150 14.67 12.96 -5.17
N SER A 151 15.75 13.56 -4.65
CA SER A 151 16.30 13.27 -3.31
C SER A 151 15.27 13.41 -2.17
N HIS A 152 14.31 14.34 -2.30
CA HIS A 152 13.21 14.52 -1.37
C HIS A 152 12.20 13.35 -1.30
N LEU A 153 12.31 12.37 -2.21
CA LEU A 153 11.51 11.15 -2.22
C LEU A 153 12.26 9.94 -1.64
N GLU A 154 13.53 10.10 -1.23
CA GLU A 154 14.31 9.02 -0.60
C GLU A 154 13.68 8.51 0.69
N HIS A 155 13.00 9.40 1.42
CA HIS A 155 12.28 9.09 2.64
C HIS A 155 10.81 9.42 2.47
N ALA A 156 9.93 8.64 3.07
CA ALA A 156 8.49 8.89 3.11
C ALA A 156 8.04 9.29 4.51
N TYR A 157 6.97 10.10 4.59
CA TYR A 157 6.21 10.26 5.82
C TYR A 157 5.33 9.02 6.03
N VAL A 158 5.45 8.38 7.19
CA VAL A 158 4.78 7.11 7.47
C VAL A 158 4.16 7.11 8.86
N ALA A 159 2.87 6.84 8.93
CA ALA A 159 2.18 6.48 10.16
C ALA A 159 2.25 4.95 10.36
N ILE A 160 2.68 4.52 11.55
CA ILE A 160 2.85 3.10 11.87
C ILE A 160 1.68 2.66 12.75
N LEU A 161 0.96 1.64 12.32
CA LEU A 161 -0.17 1.08 13.07
C LEU A 161 0.27 0.51 14.42
N PRO A 162 -0.61 0.46 15.43
CA PRO A 162 -0.26 0.01 16.78
C PRO A 162 -0.03 -1.50 16.88
N ASN A 163 -0.49 -2.29 15.89
CA ASN A 163 -0.29 -3.73 15.79
C ASN A 163 -0.41 -4.19 14.32
N GLU A 164 -0.02 -5.43 14.01
CA GLU A 164 -0.10 -6.00 12.65
C GLU A 164 -1.54 -6.10 12.13
N GLY A 165 -2.51 -6.35 13.02
CA GLY A 165 -3.88 -6.69 12.64
C GLY A 165 -4.02 -8.09 12.04
N SER A 166 -5.26 -8.46 11.76
CA SER A 166 -5.61 -9.61 10.91
C SER A 166 -5.86 -9.15 9.47
N PHE A 167 -5.90 -10.08 8.53
CA PHE A 167 -6.28 -9.79 7.14
C PHE A 167 -7.61 -9.01 7.04
N SER A 168 -8.61 -9.40 7.84
CA SER A 168 -9.91 -8.70 7.89
C SER A 168 -9.78 -7.26 8.40
N ASP A 169 -8.91 -7.02 9.38
CA ASP A 169 -8.66 -5.68 9.91
C ASP A 169 -7.99 -4.79 8.85
N GLU A 170 -6.95 -5.31 8.19
CA GLU A 170 -6.27 -4.61 7.08
C GLU A 170 -7.25 -4.26 5.97
N ARG A 171 -8.17 -5.19 5.66
CA ARG A 171 -9.14 -5.02 4.58
C ARG A 171 -10.16 -3.92 4.89
N LYS A 172 -10.76 -3.97 6.08
CA LYS A 172 -11.70 -2.94 6.55
C LYS A 172 -11.05 -1.56 6.55
N PHE A 173 -9.80 -1.50 6.98
CA PHE A 173 -9.04 -0.25 6.97
C PHE A 173 -8.74 0.27 5.57
N GLU A 174 -8.28 -0.59 4.66
CA GLU A 174 -8.04 -0.22 3.26
C GLU A 174 -9.31 0.33 2.61
N SER A 175 -10.44 -0.34 2.84
CA SER A 175 -11.77 0.07 2.44
C SER A 175 -12.16 1.45 3.00
N ALA A 176 -11.91 1.72 4.29
CA ALA A 176 -12.21 3.01 4.91
C ALA A 176 -11.37 4.15 4.30
N CYS A 177 -10.05 3.94 4.15
CA CYS A 177 -9.16 4.93 3.54
C CYS A 177 -9.55 5.29 2.09
N GLN A 178 -10.20 4.39 1.36
CA GLN A 178 -10.68 4.66 0.00
C GLN A 178 -11.90 5.58 -0.01
N LEU A 179 -12.74 5.50 1.02
CA LEU A 179 -13.95 6.32 1.16
C LEU A 179 -13.64 7.72 1.67
N GLU A 180 -12.61 7.85 2.52
CA GLU A 180 -12.15 9.13 3.08
C GLU A 180 -11.27 9.95 2.12
N GLY A 181 -10.90 9.40 0.95
CA GLY A 181 -10.06 10.09 -0.03
C GLY A 181 -10.75 11.33 -0.65
N LEU A 182 -10.01 12.45 -0.73
CA LEU A 182 -10.51 13.75 -1.20
C LEU A 182 -10.77 13.86 -2.72
N GLU A 183 -10.43 12.84 -3.52
CA GLU A 183 -10.81 12.74 -4.93
C GLU A 183 -11.29 11.32 -5.17
N GLY A 184 -12.50 11.18 -5.73
CA GLY A 184 -13.18 9.90 -5.93
C GLY A 184 -12.22 8.83 -6.42
N VAL A 185 -11.99 7.82 -5.59
CA VAL A 185 -11.11 6.70 -5.92
C VAL A 185 -11.74 5.98 -7.12
N MET A 186 -11.15 6.16 -8.30
CA MET A 186 -11.64 5.56 -9.54
C MET A 186 -11.24 4.08 -9.58
N PHE A 187 -12.01 3.22 -8.89
CA PHE A 187 -11.94 1.80 -9.14
C PHE A 187 -12.55 1.49 -10.51
N ASP A 188 -11.86 0.66 -11.29
CA ASP A 188 -12.53 0.01 -12.41
C ASP A 188 -13.53 -1.04 -11.89
N TRP A 189 -14.46 -1.44 -12.75
CA TRP A 189 -15.53 -2.38 -12.38
C TRP A 189 -15.00 -3.76 -11.96
N VAL A 190 -13.81 -4.16 -12.41
CA VAL A 190 -13.17 -5.44 -12.03
C VAL A 190 -12.63 -5.34 -10.61
N GLN A 191 -11.90 -4.28 -10.30
CA GLN A 191 -11.39 -4.02 -8.95
C GLN A 191 -12.52 -3.90 -7.94
N GLN A 192 -13.61 -3.22 -8.33
CA GLN A 192 -14.80 -3.10 -7.49
C GLN A 192 -15.49 -4.46 -7.26
N GLY A 193 -15.63 -5.28 -8.31
CA GLY A 193 -16.23 -6.61 -8.18
C GLY A 193 -15.42 -7.54 -7.27
N LEU A 194 -14.10 -7.57 -7.42
CA LEU A 194 -13.20 -8.35 -6.56
C LEU A 194 -13.22 -7.87 -5.10
N GLN A 195 -13.44 -6.57 -4.90
CA GLN A 195 -13.61 -5.98 -3.58
C GLN A 195 -14.92 -6.44 -2.93
N ASP A 196 -16.02 -6.35 -3.65
CA ASP A 196 -17.35 -6.73 -3.16
C ASP A 196 -17.44 -8.24 -2.86
N GLU A 197 -16.79 -9.08 -3.67
CA GLU A 197 -16.70 -10.54 -3.46
C GLU A 197 -15.98 -10.89 -2.14
N GLU A 198 -14.84 -10.26 -1.87
CA GLU A 198 -14.10 -10.51 -0.63
C GLU A 198 -14.79 -9.95 0.60
N ASP A 199 -15.40 -8.77 0.50
CA ASP A 199 -16.11 -8.16 1.62
C ASP A 199 -17.32 -9.05 1.99
N SER A 200 -17.99 -9.64 0.99
CA SER A 200 -19.04 -10.65 1.19
C SER A 200 -18.49 -11.94 1.83
N GLY A 201 -17.34 -12.44 1.37
CA GLY A 201 -16.66 -13.59 1.97
C GLY A 201 -16.16 -13.33 3.41
N GLY A 202 -15.89 -12.07 3.75
CA GLY A 202 -15.56 -11.60 5.09
C GLY A 202 -16.75 -11.43 6.03
N GLY A 203 -17.97 -11.72 5.56
CA GLY A 203 -19.21 -11.70 6.33
C GLY A 203 -19.98 -10.37 6.29
N GLU A 204 -19.64 -9.43 5.41
CA GLU A 204 -20.49 -8.25 5.16
C GLU A 204 -21.67 -8.63 4.25
N THR A 205 -22.87 -8.09 4.54
CA THR A 205 -24.02 -8.27 3.63
C THR A 205 -23.94 -7.29 2.45
N ALA A 206 -24.63 -7.61 1.36
CA ALA A 206 -24.71 -6.73 0.19
C ALA A 206 -25.19 -5.32 0.56
N GLU A 207 -26.15 -5.21 1.50
CA GLU A 207 -26.64 -3.93 2.01
C GLU A 207 -25.57 -3.16 2.79
N GLN A 208 -24.75 -3.84 3.58
CA GLN A 208 -23.64 -3.21 4.33
C GLN A 208 -22.56 -2.68 3.37
N ILE A 209 -22.21 -3.47 2.36
CA ILE A 209 -21.26 -3.07 1.32
C ILE A 209 -21.82 -1.87 0.53
N ALA A 210 -23.08 -1.93 0.12
CA ALA A 210 -23.76 -0.86 -0.62
C ALA A 210 -23.84 0.44 0.19
N GLN A 211 -24.27 0.37 1.46
CA GLN A 211 -24.31 1.54 2.37
C GLN A 211 -22.93 2.15 2.56
N ARG A 212 -21.90 1.34 2.79
CA ARG A 212 -20.52 1.82 2.98
C ARG A 212 -19.96 2.48 1.72
N SER A 213 -20.29 1.95 0.55
CA SER A 213 -19.80 2.45 -0.74
C SER A 213 -20.70 3.50 -1.39
N ASN A 214 -21.75 3.96 -0.69
CA ASN A 214 -22.74 4.92 -1.18
C ASN A 214 -23.39 4.50 -2.52
N ARG A 215 -23.68 3.19 -2.65
CA ARG A 215 -24.31 2.55 -3.81
C ARG A 215 -25.67 1.95 -3.42
N THR A 216 -26.52 1.69 -4.40
CA THR A 216 -27.73 0.86 -4.19
C THR A 216 -27.33 -0.62 -4.16
N ALA A 217 -27.92 -1.36 -3.21
CA ALA A 217 -27.78 -2.82 -3.11
C ALA A 217 -28.41 -3.53 -4.31
#